data_AF-A0A7W8G0K1-F1
#
_entry.id   AF-A0A7W8G0K1-F1
#
_cell.length_a   1.000
_cell.length_b   1.000
_cell.length_c   1.000
_cell.angle_alpha   90.00
_cell.angle_beta   90.00
_cell.angle_gamma   90.00
#
_symmetry.space_group_name_H-M   'P 1'
#
loop_
_entity.id
_entity.type
_entity.pdbx_description
1 polymer ?
#
loop_
_entity_poly.entity_id
_entity_poly.type
_entity_poly.pdbx_seq_one_letter_code
_entity_poly.pdbx_strand_id
1 'polypeptide(L)'
;MRTVLLALSLFALPAVSHAYSFTITNSSSSRITGVEVSEDGRSWGYFDIGRGIPAGTSTEVVWDSSTDDSGCEWQVRATFADESVSDPTSFDFCEEDLEIEFDD
;
A
#
# COMPACT_ATOMS: atom_id res chain seq x y z
N MET A 1 -28.48 -29.59 -42.60
CA MET A 1 -27.44 -29.67 -41.56
C MET A 1 -27.25 -28.26 -41.03
N ARG A 2 -27.59 -28.01 -39.76
CA ARG A 2 -27.64 -26.68 -39.14
C ARG A 2 -26.29 -26.37 -38.51
N THR A 3 -25.53 -25.45 -39.10
CA THR A 3 -24.29 -24.93 -38.52
C THR A 3 -24.67 -23.93 -37.43
N VAL A 4 -24.41 -24.26 -36.17
CA VAL A 4 -24.57 -23.34 -35.03
C VAL A 4 -23.21 -22.66 -34.82
N LEU A 5 -23.11 -21.38 -35.18
CA LEU A 5 -21.98 -20.53 -34.82
C LEU A 5 -22.14 -20.06 -33.37
N LEU A 6 -21.31 -20.59 -32.48
CA LEU A 6 -21.21 -20.13 -31.10
C LEU A 6 -20.34 -18.86 -31.08
N ALA A 7 -20.96 -17.69 -31.01
CA ALA A 7 -20.26 -16.43 -30.82
C ALA A 7 -19.82 -16.31 -29.35
N LEU A 8 -18.53 -16.48 -29.06
CA LEU A 8 -17.95 -16.11 -27.77
C LEU A 8 -17.84 -14.59 -27.69
N SER A 9 -18.82 -13.95 -27.06
CA SER A 9 -18.72 -12.55 -26.65
C SER A 9 -17.78 -12.46 -25.45
N LEU A 10 -16.52 -12.05 -25.67
CA LEU A 10 -15.64 -11.61 -24.58
C LEU A 10 -16.25 -10.33 -23.99
N PHE A 11 -16.92 -10.45 -22.85
CA PHE A 11 -17.19 -9.30 -22.00
C PHE A 11 -15.86 -8.87 -21.37
N ALA A 12 -15.25 -7.82 -21.91
CA ALA A 12 -14.20 -7.10 -21.21
C ALA A 12 -14.84 -6.41 -20.01
N LEU A 13 -14.58 -6.93 -18.81
CA LEU A 13 -14.92 -6.22 -17.57
C LEU A 13 -14.04 -4.96 -17.51
N PRO A 14 -14.61 -3.78 -17.24
CA PRO A 14 -13.78 -2.62 -16.95
C PRO A 14 -12.98 -2.92 -15.68
N ALA A 15 -11.65 -2.90 -15.77
CA ALA A 15 -10.79 -2.83 -14.60
C ALA A 15 -11.04 -1.47 -13.95
N VAL A 16 -11.86 -1.45 -12.90
CA VAL A 16 -12.07 -0.24 -12.11
C VAL A 16 -10.83 -0.11 -11.22
N SER A 17 -9.86 0.70 -11.63
CA SER A 17 -8.74 1.06 -10.76
C SER A 17 -9.31 1.92 -9.62
N HIS A 18 -9.58 1.32 -8.47
CA HIS A 18 -9.85 2.09 -7.26
C HIS A 18 -8.49 2.58 -6.76
N ALA A 19 -8.28 3.90 -6.73
CA ALA A 19 -7.15 4.43 -5.98
C ALA A 19 -7.46 4.21 -4.50
N TYR A 20 -6.80 3.22 -3.88
CA TYR A 20 -6.92 2.95 -2.46
C TYR A 20 -6.04 3.95 -1.71
N SER A 21 -6.60 4.69 -0.75
CA SER A 21 -5.83 5.55 0.14
C SER A 21 -5.87 5.02 1.56
N PHE A 22 -4.81 5.27 2.32
CA PHE A 22 -4.71 4.92 3.73
C PHE A 22 -3.93 5.99 4.49
N THR A 23 -4.16 6.05 5.80
CA THR A 23 -3.52 7.04 6.67
C THR A 23 -2.31 6.44 7.35
N ILE A 24 -1.19 7.16 7.32
CA ILE A 24 -0.01 6.84 8.12
C ILE A 24 0.11 7.89 9.22
N THR A 25 0.12 7.44 10.48
CA THR A 25 0.30 8.26 11.68
C THR A 25 1.68 8.02 12.26
N ASN A 26 2.44 9.09 12.47
CA ASN A 26 3.72 9.05 13.17
C ASN A 26 3.52 9.49 14.63
N SER A 27 3.34 8.53 15.52
CA SER A 27 3.24 8.75 16.98
C SER A 27 4.60 8.75 17.68
N SER A 28 5.68 8.43 16.95
CA SER A 28 7.06 8.49 17.45
C SER A 28 7.53 9.94 17.69
N SER A 29 8.66 10.05 18.38
CA SER A 29 9.40 11.28 18.64
C SER A 29 10.31 11.72 17.48
N SER A 30 10.51 10.86 16.48
CA SER A 30 11.38 11.10 15.31
C SER A 30 10.56 11.35 14.05
N ARG A 31 11.12 12.04 13.06
CA ARG A 31 10.46 12.20 11.75
C ARG A 31 10.60 10.90 10.96
N ILE A 32 9.52 10.42 10.36
CA ILE A 32 9.59 9.36 9.33
C ILE A 32 10.07 10.00 8.02
N THR A 33 11.13 9.45 7.44
CA THR A 33 11.76 9.91 6.19
C THR A 33 11.52 8.96 5.02
N GLY A 34 11.10 7.73 5.29
CA GLY A 34 10.68 6.76 4.28
C GLY A 34 9.65 5.78 4.84
N VAL A 35 8.76 5.33 3.97
CA VAL A 35 7.84 4.22 4.26
C VAL A 35 8.03 3.19 3.17
N GLU A 36 8.30 1.95 3.57
CA GLU A 36 8.59 0.84 2.69
C GLU A 36 7.53 -0.25 2.81
N VAL A 37 7.20 -0.90 1.70
CA VAL A 37 6.25 -2.02 1.66
C VAL A 37 6.74 -3.22 0.89
N SER A 38 6.34 -4.42 1.29
CA SER A 38 6.75 -5.67 0.69
C SER A 38 5.73 -6.80 0.86
N GLU A 39 5.38 -7.51 -0.22
CA GLU A 39 4.60 -8.76 -0.15
C GLU A 39 5.43 -9.92 0.40
N ASP A 40 6.73 -9.97 0.04
CA ASP A 40 7.58 -11.14 0.28
C ASP A 40 8.56 -10.96 1.45
N GLY A 41 8.61 -9.75 2.02
CA GLY A 41 9.56 -9.34 3.07
C GLY A 41 11.01 -9.20 2.58
N ARG A 42 11.26 -9.30 1.28
CA ARG A 42 12.61 -9.33 0.67
C ARG A 42 12.81 -8.16 -0.27
N SER A 43 11.81 -7.86 -1.09
CA SER A 43 11.80 -6.79 -2.07
C SER A 43 10.89 -5.67 -1.57
N TRP A 44 11.45 -4.47 -1.40
CA TRP A 44 10.74 -3.35 -0.78
C TRP A 44 10.52 -2.23 -1.79
N GLY A 45 9.26 -1.81 -1.94
CA GLY A 45 8.86 -0.59 -2.62
C GLY A 45 8.78 0.58 -1.65
N TYR A 46 8.69 1.81 -2.19
CA TYR A 46 8.63 3.03 -1.39
C TYR A 46 7.35 3.81 -1.68
N PHE A 47 6.73 4.35 -0.63
CA PHE A 47 5.73 5.41 -0.81
C PHE A 47 6.39 6.77 -0.98
N ASP A 48 5.80 7.61 -1.84
CA ASP A 48 6.12 9.03 -1.86
C ASP A 48 5.39 9.75 -0.72
N ILE A 49 6.16 10.10 0.31
CA ILE A 49 5.71 10.89 1.47
C ILE A 49 6.30 12.31 1.46
N GLY A 50 6.80 12.77 0.30
CA GLY A 50 7.39 14.09 0.13
C GLY A 50 8.60 14.34 1.04
N ARG A 51 8.47 15.30 1.97
CA ARG A 51 9.53 15.64 2.95
C ARG A 51 9.50 14.77 4.22
N GLY A 52 8.73 13.69 4.21
CA GLY A 52 8.53 12.83 5.37
C GLY A 52 7.45 13.35 6.32
N ILE A 53 7.10 12.50 7.29
CA ILE A 53 6.00 12.68 8.23
C ILE A 53 6.58 13.17 9.56
N PRO A 54 6.33 14.43 9.99
CA PRO A 54 6.77 14.93 11.29
C PRO A 54 6.24 14.08 12.46
N ALA A 55 6.93 14.13 13.60
CA ALA A 55 6.46 13.54 14.85
C ALA A 55 5.08 14.10 15.25
N GLY A 56 4.19 13.22 15.70
CA GLY A 56 2.83 13.54 16.14
C GLY A 56 1.87 13.95 15.02
N THR A 57 2.15 13.61 13.76
CA THR A 57 1.29 13.96 12.62
C THR A 57 1.00 12.78 11.73
N SER A 58 -0.07 12.92 10.94
CA SER A 58 -0.51 11.90 9.98
C SER A 58 -0.47 12.45 8.56
N THR A 59 -0.31 11.55 7.59
CA THR A 59 -0.49 11.85 6.16
C THR A 59 -1.31 10.76 5.50
N GLU A 60 -2.14 11.15 4.54
CA GLU A 60 -2.76 10.20 3.63
C GLU A 60 -1.77 9.85 2.51
N VAL A 61 -1.71 8.57 2.15
CA VAL A 61 -0.93 8.06 1.02
C VAL A 61 -1.85 7.26 0.10
N VAL A 62 -1.50 7.23 -1.18
CA VAL A 62 -2.27 6.52 -2.21
C VAL A 62 -1.49 5.29 -2.65
N TRP A 63 -2.16 4.15 -2.64
CA TRP A 63 -1.67 2.88 -3.15
C TRP A 63 -1.61 2.92 -4.68
N ASP A 64 -0.50 2.44 -5.25
CA ASP A 64 -0.32 2.47 -6.69
C ASP A 64 -1.13 1.36 -7.36
N SER A 65 -2.09 1.76 -8.20
CA SER A 65 -2.99 0.82 -8.91
C SER A 65 -2.28 -0.21 -9.80
N SER A 66 -0.99 -0.02 -10.12
CA SER A 66 -0.21 -1.03 -10.85
C SER A 66 0.01 -2.32 -10.06
N THR A 67 -0.34 -2.33 -8.78
CA THR A 67 -0.27 -3.49 -7.90
C THR A 67 -1.65 -4.10 -7.60
N ASP A 68 -2.73 -3.69 -8.28
CA ASP A 68 -4.09 -4.19 -8.02
C ASP A 68 -4.25 -5.72 -8.23
N ASP A 69 -3.33 -6.37 -8.97
CA ASP A 69 -3.30 -7.83 -9.17
C ASP A 69 -2.50 -8.59 -8.07
N SER A 70 -2.00 -7.88 -7.05
CA SER A 70 -1.18 -8.43 -5.96
C SER A 70 -2.02 -8.99 -4.81
N GLY A 71 -1.36 -9.63 -3.83
CA GLY A 71 -2.03 -10.11 -2.63
C GLY A 71 -2.50 -8.97 -1.71
N CYS A 72 -3.41 -9.26 -0.79
CA CYS A 72 -3.89 -8.28 0.19
C CYS A 72 -2.90 -8.08 1.37
N GLU A 73 -2.12 -9.12 1.70
CA GLU A 73 -1.25 -9.12 2.86
C GLU A 73 0.14 -8.59 2.48
N TRP A 74 0.51 -7.46 3.07
CA TRP A 74 1.79 -6.80 2.85
C TRP A 74 2.44 -6.50 4.19
N GLN A 75 3.76 -6.34 4.17
CA GLN A 75 4.51 -5.81 5.30
C GLN A 75 4.83 -4.35 5.06
N VAL A 76 4.77 -3.55 6.12
CA VAL A 76 5.07 -2.13 6.11
C VAL A 76 6.11 -1.83 7.18
N ARG A 77 7.07 -0.96 6.87
CA ARG A 77 8.04 -0.43 7.84
C ARG A 77 8.37 1.03 7.57
N ALA A 78 8.81 1.73 8.62
CA ALA A 78 9.22 3.13 8.54
C ALA A 78 10.74 3.26 8.69
N THR A 79 11.34 4.18 7.93
CA THR A 79 12.68 4.70 8.18
C THR A 79 12.56 6.05 8.87
N PHE A 80 13.29 6.24 9.97
CA PHE A 80 13.29 7.47 10.76
C PHE A 80 14.47 8.40 10.40
N ALA A 81 14.44 9.63 10.91
CA ALA A 81 15.44 10.65 10.61
C ALA A 81 16.86 10.33 11.13
N ASP A 82 16.96 9.46 12.13
CA ASP A 82 18.22 8.92 12.65
C ASP A 82 18.71 7.66 11.91
N GLU A 83 18.08 7.34 10.77
CA GLU A 83 18.39 6.19 9.91
C GLU A 83 18.02 4.82 10.51
N SER A 84 17.43 4.77 11.70
CA SER A 84 16.79 3.55 12.20
C SER A 84 15.58 3.16 11.36
N VAL A 85 15.30 1.86 11.33
CA VAL A 85 14.17 1.27 10.60
C VAL A 85 13.32 0.51 11.61
N SER A 86 12.01 0.71 11.58
CA SER A 86 11.08 -0.03 12.44
C SER A 86 11.09 -1.52 12.09
N ASP A 87 10.63 -2.35 13.04
CA ASP A 87 10.27 -3.72 12.69
C ASP A 87 9.14 -3.70 11.63
N PRO A 88 9.15 -4.65 10.67
CA PRO A 88 8.05 -4.81 9.74
C PRO A 88 6.77 -5.27 10.44
N THR A 89 5.66 -4.65 10.08
CA THR A 89 4.32 -5.05 10.53
C THR A 89 3.49 -5.50 9.35
N SER A 90 2.82 -6.64 9.47
CA SER A 90 1.86 -7.14 8.48
C SER A 90 0.59 -6.31 8.50
N PHE A 91 0.06 -6.04 7.32
CA PHE A 91 -1.13 -5.23 7.11
C PHE A 91 -1.95 -5.82 5.96
N ASP A 92 -3.26 -5.93 6.16
CA ASP A 92 -4.21 -6.40 5.15
C ASP A 92 -4.82 -5.19 4.45
N PHE A 93 -4.34 -4.91 3.23
CA PHE A 93 -4.80 -3.78 2.43
C PHE A 93 -6.16 -3.98 1.76
N CYS A 94 -6.80 -5.13 1.95
CA CYS A 94 -8.15 -5.39 1.47
C CYS A 94 -9.24 -5.04 2.50
N GLU A 95 -8.86 -4.64 3.72
CA GLU A 95 -9.81 -4.09 4.69
C GLU A 95 -10.19 -2.63 4.37
N GLU A 96 -11.29 -2.16 4.96
CA GLU A 96 -11.74 -0.77 4.86
C GLU A 96 -11.10 0.10 5.96
N ASP A 97 -11.02 1.42 5.75
CA ASP A 97 -10.53 2.40 6.74
C ASP A 97 -9.12 2.10 7.29
N LEU A 98 -8.18 1.84 6.38
CA LEU A 98 -6.81 1.46 6.70
C LEU A 98 -6.03 2.61 7.36
N GLU A 99 -5.55 2.37 8.58
CA GLU A 99 -4.66 3.24 9.34
C GLU A 99 -3.44 2.47 9.83
N ILE A 100 -2.26 3.05 9.61
CA ILE A 100 -0.97 2.52 10.07
C ILE A 100 -0.37 3.52 11.05
N GLU A 101 -0.08 3.07 12.27
CA GLU A 101 0.58 3.87 13.28
C GLU A 101 2.02 3.37 13.51
N PHE A 102 2.96 4.31 13.61
CA PHE A 102 4.33 4.04 14.01
C PHE A 102 4.65 4.75 15.33
N ASP A 103 5.08 3.98 16.32
CA ASP A 103 5.54 4.41 17.64
C ASP A 103 6.98 3.94 17.94
N ASP A 104 7.58 4.49 19.01
CA ASP A 104 8.94 4.15 19.50
C ASP A 104 8.97 3.50 20.90
#